data_AF-A0AAJ2KXD0-F1
#
_entry.id   AF-A0AAJ2KXD0-F1
#
_cell.length_a   1.000
_cell.length_b   1.000
_cell.length_c   1.000
_cell.angle_alpha   90.00
_cell.angle_beta   90.00
_cell.angle_gamma   90.00
#
_symmetry.space_group_name_H-M   'P 1'
#
loop_
_entity.id
_entity.type
_entity.pdbx_description
1 polymer ?
#
loop_
_entity_poly.entity_id
_entity_poly.type
_entity_poly.pdbx_seq_one_letter_code
_entity_poly.pdbx_strand_id
1 'polypeptide(L)'
;MKTTLAERLKEARTLRGLTQKALGDLVGVSQAAIQKIETGKANQTTKLVELANALMVKPEWLSSGVGPMRSDAKESNIGPESEWGTVDAWDKNTPLPADEVEVPFLKDIEFACGDGRVQCEDHNGFKLRFSKSTLRRVGANTDGSGVLCFPATGDSMEPIIPDGTTVAVDTNNKRIVDG
;
A
#
# COMPACT_ATOMS: atom_id res chain seq x y z
N MET A 1 -1.11 -17.75 35.33
CA MET A 1 -0.23 -18.92 35.10
C MET A 1 0.85 -18.49 34.11
N LYS A 2 2.12 -18.80 34.36
CA LYS A 2 3.20 -18.58 33.38
C LYS A 2 3.09 -19.70 32.34
N THR A 3 2.99 -19.37 31.05
CA THR A 3 3.02 -20.38 29.99
C THR A 3 4.39 -21.08 29.97
N THR A 4 4.46 -22.30 29.46
CA THR A 4 5.74 -23.02 29.31
C THR A 4 6.38 -22.73 27.95
N LEU A 5 7.67 -23.04 27.79
CA LEU A 5 8.35 -22.98 26.48
C LEU A 5 7.63 -23.84 25.44
N ALA A 6 7.17 -25.02 25.85
CA ALA A 6 6.43 -25.95 25.01
C ALA A 6 5.14 -25.33 24.43
N GLU A 7 4.36 -24.68 25.29
CA GLU A 7 3.13 -24.00 24.92
C GLU A 7 3.39 -22.84 23.96
N ARG A 8 4.34 -21.95 24.30
CA ARG A 8 4.70 -20.80 23.45
C ARG A 8 5.25 -21.21 22.09
N LEU A 9 6.06 -22.26 22.03
CA LEU A 9 6.60 -22.77 20.78
C LEU A 9 5.48 -23.31 19.88
N LYS A 10 4.57 -24.10 20.46
CA LYS A 10 3.42 -24.66 19.74
C LYS A 10 2.50 -23.53 19.24
N GLU A 11 2.20 -22.56 20.09
CA GLU A 11 1.40 -21.38 19.76
C GLU A 11 2.01 -20.61 18.59
N ALA A 12 3.29 -20.24 18.69
CA ALA A 12 4.01 -19.51 17.65
C ALA A 12 4.05 -20.27 16.32
N ARG A 13 4.28 -21.59 16.36
CA ARG A 13 4.27 -22.44 15.18
C ARG A 13 2.89 -22.47 14.51
N THR A 14 1.82 -22.62 15.29
CA THR A 14 0.45 -22.65 14.77
C THR A 14 0.04 -21.31 14.15
N LEU A 15 0.42 -20.19 14.77
CA LEU A 15 0.19 -18.85 14.24
C LEU A 15 0.95 -18.58 12.93
N ARG A 16 2.05 -19.30 12.69
CA ARG A 16 2.81 -19.27 11.43
C ARG A 16 2.29 -20.27 10.38
N GLY A 17 1.31 -21.11 10.72
CA GLY A 17 0.80 -22.16 9.83
C GLY A 17 1.82 -23.27 9.51
N LEU A 18 2.88 -23.41 10.32
CA LEU A 18 3.96 -24.36 10.06
C LEU A 18 3.67 -25.73 10.68
N THR A 19 4.08 -26.81 10.02
CA THR A 19 4.13 -28.14 10.65
C THR A 19 5.38 -28.30 11.50
N GLN A 20 5.42 -29.27 12.42
CA GLN A 20 6.63 -29.54 13.23
C GLN A 20 7.83 -29.90 12.34
N LYS A 21 7.59 -30.62 11.24
CA LYS A 21 8.61 -30.97 10.26
C LYS A 21 9.13 -29.72 9.55
N ALA A 22 8.23 -28.87 9.05
CA ALA A 22 8.61 -27.63 8.37
C ALA A 22 9.41 -26.68 9.28
N LEU A 23 9.04 -26.56 10.56
CA LEU A 23 9.82 -25.79 11.53
C LEU A 23 11.21 -26.41 11.78
N GLY A 24 11.27 -27.75 11.86
CA GLY A 24 12.54 -28.46 11.97
C GLY A 24 13.46 -28.20 10.78
N ASP A 25 12.92 -28.32 9.56
CA ASP A 25 13.66 -28.09 8.32
C ASP A 25 14.18 -26.64 8.23
N LEU A 26 13.40 -25.65 8.66
CA LEU A 26 13.80 -24.23 8.71
C LEU A 26 14.95 -23.94 9.68
N VAL A 27 15.01 -24.66 10.80
CA VAL A 27 16.00 -24.46 11.88
C VAL A 27 17.18 -25.44 11.76
N GLY A 28 17.10 -26.40 10.84
CA GLY A 28 18.08 -27.47 10.69
C GLY A 28 18.07 -28.46 11.86
N VAL A 29 16.89 -28.81 12.37
CA VAL A 29 16.69 -29.84 13.41
C VAL A 29 15.65 -30.86 12.98
N SER A 30 15.72 -32.07 13.53
CA SER A 30 14.73 -33.11 13.22
C SER A 30 13.35 -32.77 13.78
N GLN A 31 12.29 -33.24 13.12
CA GLN A 31 10.91 -33.14 13.62
C GLN A 31 10.79 -33.70 15.06
N ALA A 32 11.49 -34.80 15.37
CA ALA A 32 11.49 -35.40 16.69
C ALA A 32 12.08 -34.47 17.76
N ALA A 33 13.05 -33.64 17.41
CA ALA A 33 13.60 -32.63 18.32
C ALA A 33 12.55 -31.54 18.64
N ILE A 34 11.84 -31.04 17.63
CA ILE A 34 10.73 -30.09 17.81
C ILE A 34 9.63 -30.70 18.70
N GLN A 35 9.24 -31.95 18.44
CA GLN A 35 8.22 -32.64 19.22
C GLN A 35 8.63 -32.81 20.70
N LYS A 36 9.90 -33.12 20.98
CA LYS A 36 10.39 -33.22 22.36
C LYS A 36 10.28 -31.90 23.13
N ILE A 37 10.47 -30.76 22.44
CA ILE A 37 10.29 -29.43 23.04
C ILE A 37 8.80 -29.15 23.25
N GLU A 38 7.94 -29.36 22.23
CA GLU A 38 6.49 -29.14 22.32
C GLU A 38 5.77 -30.06 23.33
N THR A 39 6.35 -31.21 23.68
CA THR A 39 5.82 -32.13 24.69
C THR A 39 6.38 -31.87 26.10
N GLY A 40 7.25 -30.87 26.28
CA GLY A 40 7.85 -30.52 27.57
C GLY A 40 8.91 -31.51 28.06
N LYS A 41 9.35 -32.46 27.21
CA LYS A 41 10.46 -33.38 27.54
C LYS A 41 11.82 -32.70 27.49
N ALA A 42 11.91 -31.56 26.80
CA ALA A 42 13.07 -30.69 26.77
C ALA A 42 12.66 -29.26 27.16
N ASN A 43 13.10 -28.82 28.34
CA ASN A 43 12.78 -27.49 28.88
C ASN A 43 13.73 -26.39 28.41
N GLN A 44 14.84 -26.76 27.74
CA GLN A 44 15.82 -25.84 27.19
C GLN A 44 16.31 -26.35 25.84
N THR A 45 16.67 -25.43 24.94
CA THR A 45 17.24 -25.73 23.63
C THR A 45 18.38 -24.76 23.35
N THR A 46 19.45 -25.25 22.72
CA THR A 46 20.57 -24.43 22.24
C THR A 46 20.19 -23.60 21.02
N LYS A 47 19.13 -23.99 20.29
CA LYS A 47 18.67 -23.33 19.06
C LYS A 47 17.49 -22.38 19.29
N LEU A 48 17.38 -21.79 20.49
CA LEU A 48 16.26 -20.92 20.86
C LEU A 48 16.16 -19.69 19.95
N VAL A 49 17.29 -19.05 19.66
CA VAL A 49 17.34 -17.84 18.80
C VAL A 49 16.93 -18.19 17.37
N GLU A 50 17.40 -19.32 16.84
CA GLU A 50 17.05 -19.79 15.50
C GLU A 50 15.56 -20.12 15.38
N LEU A 51 14.98 -20.76 16.41
CA LEU A 51 13.54 -21.00 16.48
C LEU A 51 12.75 -19.69 16.52
N ALA A 52 13.20 -18.73 17.33
CA ALA A 52 12.56 -17.42 17.43
C ALA A 52 12.56 -16.69 16.07
N ASN A 53 13.70 -16.72 15.35
CA ASN A 53 13.83 -16.14 14.02
C ASN A 53 12.92 -16.85 12.99
N ALA A 54 12.91 -18.18 12.96
CA ALA A 54 12.06 -18.95 12.04
C ALA A 54 10.55 -18.69 12.28
N LEU A 55 10.18 -18.48 13.55
CA LEU A 55 8.82 -18.18 13.98
C LEU A 55 8.45 -16.70 13.90
N MET A 56 9.42 -15.82 13.61
CA MET A 56 9.27 -14.36 13.62
C MET A 56 8.70 -13.86 14.96
N VAL A 57 9.32 -14.28 16.07
CA VAL A 57 8.97 -13.89 17.43
C VAL A 57 10.21 -13.45 18.20
N LYS A 58 10.01 -12.73 19.31
CA LYS A 58 11.11 -12.32 20.18
C LYS A 58 11.70 -13.53 20.92
N PRO A 59 13.04 -13.73 20.94
CA PRO A 59 13.68 -14.78 21.72
C PRO A 59 13.36 -14.71 23.21
N GLU A 60 13.24 -13.49 23.75
CA GLU A 60 12.93 -13.25 25.17
C GLU A 60 11.53 -13.74 25.52
N TRP A 61 10.56 -13.47 24.64
CA TRP A 61 9.19 -13.97 24.78
C TRP A 61 9.17 -15.50 24.66
N LEU A 62 9.85 -16.08 23.68
CA LEU A 62 9.86 -17.53 23.49
C LEU A 62 10.47 -18.24 24.71
N SER A 63 11.60 -17.74 25.24
CA SER A 63 12.29 -18.29 26.40
C SER A 63 11.52 -18.12 27.71
N SER A 64 11.14 -16.87 28.04
CA SER A 64 10.67 -16.51 29.38
C SER A 64 9.17 -16.18 29.45
N GLY A 65 8.52 -15.96 28.31
CA GLY A 65 7.16 -15.46 28.23
C GLY A 65 7.03 -13.99 28.62
N VAL A 66 8.14 -13.25 28.76
CA VAL A 66 8.14 -11.84 29.14
C VAL A 66 8.11 -10.95 27.90
N GLY A 67 7.26 -9.92 27.94
CA GLY A 67 7.13 -8.93 26.87
C GLY A 67 6.22 -9.37 25.72
N PRO A 68 6.15 -8.59 24.64
CA PRO A 68 5.30 -8.90 23.49
C PRO A 68 5.92 -10.01 22.63
N MET A 69 5.05 -10.90 22.09
CA MET A 69 5.45 -12.02 21.22
C MET A 69 6.17 -11.57 19.95
N ARG A 70 5.69 -10.49 19.33
CA ARG A 70 6.28 -9.88 18.14
C ARG A 70 6.55 -8.40 18.43
N SER A 71 7.58 -7.84 17.80
CA SER A 71 7.76 -6.39 17.70
C SER A 71 6.66 -5.72 16.89
N ASP A 72 6.01 -6.51 16.04
CA ASP A 72 5.07 -6.12 15.01
C ASP A 72 3.64 -6.37 15.48
N ALA A 73 3.33 -5.85 16.67
CA ALA A 73 2.22 -4.91 16.64
C ALA A 73 2.61 -3.91 15.55
N LYS A 74 2.13 -4.13 14.33
CA LYS A 74 1.90 -3.03 13.43
C LYS A 74 1.02 -2.10 14.25
N GLU A 75 1.64 -1.18 14.99
CA GLU A 75 1.17 0.19 14.97
C GLU A 75 0.82 0.40 13.52
N SER A 76 -0.48 0.36 13.28
CA SER A 76 -1.03 0.79 12.01
C SER A 76 -0.19 2.00 11.61
N ASN A 77 0.43 2.00 10.42
CA ASN A 77 1.08 3.21 9.86
C ASN A 77 0.07 4.36 9.62
N ILE A 78 -1.09 4.24 10.24
CA ILE A 78 -2.04 5.28 10.51
C ILE A 78 -1.37 6.12 11.60
N GLY A 79 -0.82 7.27 11.22
CA GLY A 79 -0.29 8.26 12.17
C GLY A 79 -1.31 8.60 13.25
N PRO A 80 -0.94 9.35 14.31
CA PRO A 80 -1.91 9.81 15.30
C PRO A 80 -3.13 10.43 14.60
N GLU A 81 -4.32 10.26 15.16
CA GLU A 81 -5.60 10.73 14.57
C GLU A 81 -5.56 12.22 14.16
N SER A 82 -4.70 13.01 14.81
CA SER A 82 -4.38 14.40 14.46
C SER A 82 -3.72 14.61 13.09
N GLU A 83 -3.10 13.58 12.51
CA GLU A 83 -2.47 13.58 11.19
C GLU A 83 -3.37 13.00 10.10
N TRP A 84 -4.55 12.51 10.45
CA TRP A 84 -5.48 12.01 9.44
C TRP A 84 -6.08 13.21 8.74
N GLY A 85 -5.95 13.26 7.41
CA GLY A 85 -6.70 14.23 6.63
C GLY A 85 -8.19 13.95 6.80
N THR A 86 -8.96 14.97 7.16
CA THR A 86 -10.42 14.92 7.12
C THR A 86 -10.84 14.57 5.70
N VAL A 87 -11.59 13.49 5.52
CA VAL A 87 -12.26 13.21 4.24
C VAL A 87 -13.47 14.14 4.18
N ASP A 88 -13.25 15.36 3.73
CA ASP A 88 -14.34 16.31 3.52
C ASP A 88 -15.03 15.99 2.20
N ALA A 89 -16.33 15.71 2.27
CA ALA A 89 -17.17 15.60 1.09
C ALA A 89 -17.27 16.98 0.44
N TRP A 90 -16.61 17.17 -0.70
CA TRP A 90 -16.64 18.41 -1.46
C TRP A 90 -17.74 18.36 -2.53
N ASP A 91 -18.50 19.44 -2.63
CA ASP A 91 -19.49 19.70 -3.67
C ASP A 91 -19.07 20.91 -4.53
N LYS A 92 -19.90 21.27 -5.52
CA LYS A 92 -19.65 22.41 -6.42
C LYS A 92 -19.57 23.76 -5.69
N ASN A 93 -20.02 23.86 -4.43
CA ASN A 93 -20.07 25.09 -3.65
C ASN A 93 -19.01 25.13 -2.54
N THR A 94 -18.24 24.07 -2.36
CA THR A 94 -17.23 23.98 -1.32
C THR A 94 -16.07 24.92 -1.67
N PRO A 95 -15.67 25.86 -0.79
CA PRO A 95 -14.55 26.75 -1.05
C PRO A 95 -13.26 25.96 -1.34
N LEU A 96 -12.45 26.46 -2.27
CA LEU A 96 -11.16 25.85 -2.58
C LEU A 96 -10.13 26.22 -1.50
N PRO A 97 -9.47 25.23 -0.88
CA PRO A 97 -8.29 25.46 -0.07
C PRO A 97 -7.19 26.18 -0.87
N ALA A 98 -6.37 26.98 -0.20
CA ALA A 98 -5.32 27.77 -0.86
C ALA A 98 -4.24 26.91 -1.55
N ASP A 99 -4.13 25.63 -1.19
CA ASP A 99 -3.20 24.64 -1.70
C ASP A 99 -3.78 23.74 -2.82
N GLU A 100 -5.03 23.97 -3.23
CA GLU A 100 -5.69 23.27 -4.32
C GLU A 100 -5.96 24.19 -5.51
N VAL A 101 -6.10 23.59 -6.68
CA VAL A 101 -6.53 24.25 -7.91
C VAL A 101 -7.54 23.39 -8.67
N GLU A 102 -8.45 24.06 -9.38
CA GLU A 102 -9.39 23.39 -10.26
C GLU A 102 -8.84 23.27 -11.67
N VAL A 103 -8.90 22.08 -12.22
CA VAL A 103 -8.51 21.77 -13.60
C VAL A 103 -9.75 21.38 -14.40
N PRO A 104 -9.95 21.94 -15.61
CA PRO A 104 -11.08 21.58 -16.46
C PRO A 104 -11.11 20.09 -16.80
N PHE A 105 -12.28 19.46 -16.62
CA PHE A 105 -12.52 18.07 -17.02
C PHE A 105 -13.49 18.01 -18.19
N LEU A 106 -12.96 17.61 -19.33
CA LEU A 106 -13.67 17.53 -20.60
C LEU A 106 -14.20 16.11 -20.76
N LYS A 107 -15.35 15.85 -20.14
CA LYS A 107 -15.98 14.52 -20.12
C LYS A 107 -16.37 14.03 -21.51
N ASP A 108 -16.71 14.95 -22.40
CA ASP A 108 -17.29 14.68 -23.72
C ASP A 108 -16.25 14.73 -24.85
N ILE A 109 -14.95 14.86 -24.49
CA ILE A 109 -13.84 14.68 -25.45
C ILE A 109 -13.32 13.26 -25.31
N GLU A 110 -13.72 12.41 -26.25
CA GLU A 110 -13.22 11.04 -26.39
C GLU A 110 -11.95 11.08 -27.25
N PHE A 111 -10.80 10.86 -26.62
CA PHE A 111 -9.52 10.78 -27.32
C PHE A 111 -9.38 9.39 -27.95
N ALA A 112 -9.85 9.22 -29.18
CA ALA A 112 -9.52 8.04 -29.97
C ALA A 112 -8.03 8.10 -30.34
N CYS A 113 -7.23 7.18 -29.82
CA CYS A 113 -5.80 7.03 -30.11
C CYS A 113 -5.54 6.58 -31.58
N GLY A 114 -5.96 7.40 -32.55
CA GLY A 114 -5.90 7.20 -34.00
C GLY A 114 -6.12 8.53 -34.77
N ASP A 115 -6.26 8.46 -36.11
CA ASP A 115 -6.33 9.63 -37.02
C ASP A 115 -7.42 10.64 -36.59
N GLY A 116 -7.03 11.92 -36.64
CA GLY A 116 -7.49 12.95 -35.71
C GLY A 116 -8.97 13.28 -35.80
N ARG A 117 -9.55 13.63 -34.65
CA ARG A 117 -10.80 14.37 -34.58
C ARG A 117 -10.73 15.51 -33.56
N VAL A 118 -11.15 16.68 -34.01
CA VAL A 118 -11.50 17.90 -33.26
C VAL A 118 -12.92 18.22 -33.75
N GLN A 119 -13.94 18.59 -32.99
CA GLN A 119 -14.09 19.43 -31.81
C GLN A 119 -15.47 19.09 -31.20
N CYS A 120 -15.62 19.21 -29.88
CA CYS A 120 -16.86 19.69 -29.25
C CYS A 120 -16.44 20.50 -28.02
N GLU A 121 -16.75 21.80 -28.00
CA GLU A 121 -16.65 22.62 -26.78
C GLU A 121 -17.81 22.28 -25.85
N ASP A 122 -17.82 21.07 -25.28
CA ASP A 122 -18.70 20.76 -24.17
C ASP A 122 -17.99 21.13 -22.87
N HIS A 123 -18.08 22.43 -22.52
CA HIS A 123 -17.86 22.89 -21.15
C HIS A 123 -19.03 22.43 -20.29
N ASN A 124 -19.07 21.12 -19.98
CA ASN A 124 -20.04 20.54 -19.05
C ASN A 124 -19.78 21.01 -17.59
N GLY A 125 -18.85 21.97 -17.41
CA GLY A 125 -18.55 22.66 -16.15
C GLY A 125 -17.87 21.79 -15.10
N PHE A 126 -17.55 20.53 -15.43
CA PHE A 126 -16.86 19.63 -14.53
C PHE A 126 -15.41 20.07 -14.38
N LYS A 127 -14.96 20.07 -13.14
CA LYS A 127 -13.60 20.42 -12.77
C LYS A 127 -13.11 19.38 -11.78
N LEU A 128 -11.83 19.02 -11.89
CA LEU A 128 -11.14 18.16 -10.94
C LEU A 128 -10.22 19.01 -10.08
N ARG A 129 -10.21 18.74 -8.77
CA ARG A 129 -9.30 19.40 -7.85
C ARG A 129 -7.99 18.65 -7.79
N PHE A 130 -6.90 19.39 -7.96
CA PHE A 130 -5.55 18.88 -7.79
C PHE A 130 -4.84 19.69 -6.71
N SER A 131 -4.06 19.00 -5.89
CA SER A 131 -3.13 19.70 -5.00
C SER A 131 -2.02 20.35 -5.83
N LYS A 132 -1.66 21.58 -5.46
CA LYS A 132 -0.54 22.34 -6.02
C LYS A 132 0.77 21.53 -5.99
N SER A 133 0.95 20.72 -4.95
CA SER A 133 2.11 19.84 -4.79
C SER A 133 2.17 18.72 -5.83
N THR A 134 1.02 18.22 -6.30
CA THR A 134 0.96 17.21 -7.36
C THR A 134 1.37 17.83 -8.70
N LEU A 135 0.81 18.98 -9.05
CA LEU A 135 1.16 19.70 -10.29
C LEU A 135 2.64 20.08 -10.34
N ARG A 136 3.17 20.62 -9.23
CA ARG A 136 4.60 20.93 -9.11
C ARG A 136 5.51 19.72 -9.31
N ARG A 137 5.09 18.54 -8.85
CA ARG A 137 5.88 17.30 -8.94
C ARG A 137 5.97 16.78 -10.36
N VAL A 138 4.88 16.89 -11.12
CA VAL A 138 4.85 16.48 -12.54
C VAL A 138 5.40 17.55 -13.48
N GLY A 139 5.71 18.74 -12.96
CA GLY A 139 6.27 19.86 -13.72
C GLY A 139 5.21 20.72 -14.42
N ALA A 140 3.94 20.55 -14.09
CA ALA A 140 2.85 21.37 -14.58
C ALA A 140 2.71 22.66 -13.76
N ASN A 141 2.03 23.66 -14.33
CA ASN A 141 1.78 24.93 -13.64
C ASN A 141 0.96 24.72 -12.37
N THR A 142 1.45 25.30 -11.27
CA THR A 142 0.82 25.21 -9.95
C THR A 142 -0.60 25.80 -9.92
N ASP A 143 -0.90 26.74 -10.82
CA ASP A 143 -2.22 27.38 -10.94
C ASP A 143 -3.23 26.54 -11.73
N GLY A 144 -2.85 25.33 -12.19
CA GLY A 144 -3.67 24.47 -13.03
C GLY A 144 -3.80 24.95 -14.48
N SER A 145 -3.21 26.11 -14.81
CA SER A 145 -3.30 26.72 -16.13
C SER A 145 -2.58 25.89 -17.19
N GLY A 146 -3.32 25.54 -18.24
CA GLY A 146 -2.84 24.71 -19.34
C GLY A 146 -2.83 23.20 -19.06
N VAL A 147 -3.35 22.76 -17.90
CA VAL A 147 -3.65 21.34 -17.67
C VAL A 147 -5.09 21.08 -18.09
N LEU A 148 -5.31 19.97 -18.81
CA LEU A 148 -6.63 19.51 -19.20
C LEU A 148 -6.79 18.05 -18.80
N CYS A 149 -7.96 17.70 -18.27
CA CYS A 149 -8.28 16.32 -17.93
C CYS A 149 -9.40 15.78 -18.82
N PHE A 150 -9.29 14.52 -19.23
CA PHE A 150 -10.30 13.83 -20.05
C PHE A 150 -10.26 12.33 -19.76
N PRO A 151 -11.37 11.60 -20.01
CA PRO A 151 -11.36 10.14 -19.93
C PRO A 151 -10.66 9.54 -21.15
N ALA A 152 -9.77 8.57 -20.94
CA ALA A 152 -9.25 7.71 -21.99
C ALA A 152 -10.32 6.71 -22.40
N THR A 153 -10.54 6.55 -23.70
CA THR A 153 -11.47 5.56 -24.26
C THR A 153 -10.74 4.62 -25.21
N GLY A 154 -11.07 3.33 -25.12
CA GLY A 154 -10.49 2.27 -25.94
C GLY A 154 -9.38 1.48 -25.23
N ASP A 155 -8.97 0.39 -25.88
CA ASP A 155 -8.06 -0.64 -25.36
C ASP A 155 -6.62 -0.50 -25.87
N SER A 156 -6.34 0.49 -26.73
CA SER A 156 -5.06 0.67 -27.43
C SER A 156 -3.84 0.82 -26.49
N MET A 157 -4.04 1.30 -25.26
CA MET A 157 -2.99 1.48 -24.25
C MET A 157 -3.10 0.50 -23.07
N GLU A 158 -3.93 -0.54 -23.19
CA GLU A 158 -3.99 -1.61 -22.19
C GLU A 158 -2.70 -2.46 -22.18
N PRO A 159 -2.25 -2.94 -21.01
CA PRO A 159 -2.88 -2.82 -19.70
C PRO A 159 -2.47 -1.56 -18.91
N ILE A 160 -1.65 -0.68 -19.48
CA ILE A 160 -1.00 0.44 -18.77
C ILE A 160 -1.99 1.58 -18.51
N ILE A 161 -2.86 1.88 -19.47
CA ILE A 161 -3.95 2.84 -19.35
C ILE A 161 -5.24 2.11 -19.74
N PRO A 162 -5.98 1.59 -18.76
CA PRO A 162 -7.28 0.95 -19.00
C PRO A 162 -8.34 1.93 -19.48
N ASP A 163 -9.34 1.41 -20.19
CA ASP A 163 -10.54 2.16 -20.59
C ASP A 163 -11.21 2.84 -19.38
N GLY A 164 -11.62 4.10 -19.56
CA GLY A 164 -12.23 4.93 -18.52
C GLY A 164 -11.26 5.63 -17.57
N THR A 165 -9.94 5.43 -17.71
CA THR A 165 -8.93 6.13 -16.90
C THR A 165 -8.92 7.62 -17.20
N THR A 166 -8.91 8.47 -16.16
CA THR A 166 -8.74 9.93 -16.36
C THR A 166 -7.28 10.27 -16.63
N VAL A 167 -7.02 10.88 -17.78
CA VAL A 167 -5.69 11.34 -18.20
C VAL A 167 -5.64 12.86 -18.07
N ALA A 168 -4.56 13.36 -17.48
CA ALA A 168 -4.25 14.78 -17.41
C ALA A 168 -3.11 15.11 -18.38
N VAL A 169 -3.31 16.10 -19.24
CA VAL A 169 -2.32 16.56 -20.23
C VAL A 169 -1.97 18.01 -19.95
N ASP A 170 -0.66 18.29 -19.83
CA ASP A 170 -0.13 19.65 -19.78
C ASP A 170 0.12 20.16 -21.21
N THR A 171 -0.73 21.07 -21.66
CA THR A 171 -0.67 21.70 -23.00
C THR A 171 0.48 22.70 -23.16
N ASN A 172 1.10 23.15 -22.07
CA ASN A 172 2.27 24.02 -22.14
C ASN A 172 3.54 23.23 -22.43
N ASN A 173 3.57 21.95 -22.06
CA ASN A 173 4.71 21.10 -22.29
C ASN A 173 4.72 20.54 -23.71
N LYS A 174 5.44 21.23 -24.60
CA LYS A 174 5.63 20.83 -26.00
C LYS A 174 6.85 19.92 -26.21
N ARG A 175 7.53 19.50 -25.14
CA ARG A 175 8.71 18.65 -25.24
C ARG A 175 8.28 17.19 -25.39
N ILE A 176 8.29 16.72 -26.63
CA ILE A 176 8.13 15.30 -26.93
C ILE A 176 9.42 14.60 -26.49
N VAL A 177 9.28 13.60 -25.62
CA VAL A 177 10.36 12.68 -25.24
C VAL A 177 10.01 11.36 -25.89
N ASP A 178 10.96 10.80 -26.65
CA ASP A 178 10.77 9.48 -27.26
C ASP A 178 10.76 8.42 -26.15
N GLY A 179 9.76 7.54 -26.21
CA GLY A 179 9.44 6.54 -25.17
C GLY A 179 10.02 5.16 -25.47
#